data_AF-A0A928HT97-F1
#
_entry.id   AF-A0A928HT97-F1
#
_cell.length_a   1.000
_cell.length_b   1.000
_cell.length_c   1.000
_cell.angle_alpha   90.00
_cell.angle_beta   90.00
_cell.angle_gamma   90.00
#
_symmetry.space_group_name_H-M   'P 1'
#
loop_
_entity.id
_entity.type
_entity.pdbx_description
1 polymer ?
#
loop_
_entity_poly.entity_id
_entity_poly.type
_entity_poly.pdbx_seq_one_letter_code
_entity_poly.pdbx_strand_id
1 'polypeptide(L)'
;MRKLFICRANKPLILWIDHSLGGGTEAYSKAQFQNLKSKYQIIRVQFWHNTNMFHVTDTRNNHIMIQSDSLNQITEQCHNMKISEIVVNNLVGYNDSLEILQWVKHIKHTHKNAPRVSFRLHDFQCICPSFNLIDNHGKYCGGGQNRDCETCWKHKRLSDINEADKILKSGADKICDWRCQWRNFLDNTADDIIAFSESSANLLTSIYPTVAHKINIIPHTVKSYPYPKIKPHDEINIIVLGNISYPKGANVIKQMASELHKYQNVNIVVVGKMPDAPENILVHGSYNPKHLPNIMQKYNADIVFISSIWPETFSYTTSEAMSMGLAVACYNMGAPAERIKNYTHGLVLDKIDPSKNLMQIIQFAKSCKETP
;
A
#
# COMPACT_ATOMS: atom_id res chain seq x y z
N MET A 1 15.97 22.87 25.35
CA MET A 1 16.58 23.72 24.29
C MET A 1 15.82 23.52 22.99
N ARG A 2 15.09 24.53 22.51
CA ARG A 2 14.43 24.53 21.20
C ARG A 2 15.50 24.53 20.10
N LYS A 3 15.83 23.39 19.52
CA LYS A 3 16.64 23.34 18.29
C LYS A 3 15.74 23.80 17.13
N LEU A 4 15.90 25.05 16.70
CA LEU A 4 15.27 25.55 15.47
C LEU A 4 15.66 24.64 14.30
N PHE A 5 14.72 24.43 13.38
CA PHE A 5 15.03 23.78 12.12
C PHE A 5 16.09 24.59 11.37
N ILE A 6 17.25 23.99 11.10
CA ILE A 6 18.26 24.62 10.23
C ILE A 6 17.76 24.49 8.79
N CYS A 7 16.91 25.43 8.38
CA CYS A 7 16.56 25.65 6.98
C CYS A 7 17.81 26.12 6.25
N ARG A 8 18.22 25.46 5.16
CA ARG A 8 19.22 26.07 4.28
C ARG A 8 18.57 27.24 3.57
N ALA A 9 19.27 28.37 3.50
CA ALA A 9 18.71 29.64 3.01
C ALA A 9 18.15 29.62 1.57
N ASN A 10 18.39 28.58 0.75
CA ASN A 10 18.13 28.64 -0.70
C ASN A 10 17.33 27.48 -1.33
N LYS A 11 16.74 26.52 -0.59
CA LYS A 11 15.89 25.48 -1.21
C LYS A 11 14.43 25.58 -0.75
N PRO A 12 13.44 25.43 -1.66
CA PRO A 12 12.04 25.25 -1.25
C PRO A 12 11.88 24.01 -0.37
N LEU A 13 10.99 24.11 0.62
CA LEU A 13 10.73 23.01 1.57
C LEU A 13 9.48 22.23 1.18
N ILE A 14 9.56 20.90 1.27
CA ILE A 14 8.43 19.98 1.19
C ILE A 14 8.19 19.42 2.60
N LEU A 15 6.96 19.58 3.09
CA LEU A 15 6.49 18.92 4.31
C LEU A 15 5.84 17.59 3.91
N TRP A 16 6.44 16.47 4.31
CA TRP A 16 6.02 15.14 3.89
C TRP A 16 5.39 14.38 5.05
N ILE A 17 4.08 14.15 5.02
CA ILE A 17 3.31 13.53 6.09
C ILE A 17 3.10 12.05 5.76
N ASP A 18 3.57 11.15 6.64
CA ASP A 18 3.71 9.73 6.32
C ASP A 18 3.54 8.83 7.55
N HIS A 19 3.12 7.58 7.35
CA HIS A 19 3.03 6.61 8.45
C HIS A 19 4.40 5.99 8.79
N SER A 20 4.51 5.31 9.93
CA SER A 20 5.73 4.59 10.35
C SER A 20 5.69 3.07 10.17
N LEU A 21 4.70 2.54 9.46
CA LEU A 21 4.43 1.09 9.35
C LEU A 21 5.33 0.33 8.35
N GLY A 22 6.20 1.03 7.62
CA GLY A 22 7.11 0.43 6.63
C GLY A 22 6.42 0.02 5.31
N GLY A 23 6.91 -1.03 4.67
CA GLY A 23 6.31 -1.60 3.45
C GLY A 23 6.49 -0.75 2.19
N GLY A 24 5.57 -0.91 1.22
CA GLY A 24 5.63 -0.26 -0.10
C GLY A 24 5.54 1.27 -0.03
N THR A 25 4.74 1.81 0.88
CA THR A 25 4.61 3.25 1.12
C THR A 25 5.94 3.87 1.57
N GLU A 26 6.67 3.21 2.48
CA GLU A 26 7.98 3.72 2.91
C GLU A 26 9.03 3.60 1.80
N ALA A 27 9.00 2.50 1.01
CA ALA A 27 9.86 2.35 -0.15
C ALA A 27 9.63 3.47 -1.17
N TYR A 28 8.36 3.86 -1.40
CA TYR A 28 7.99 5.00 -2.23
C TYR A 28 8.56 6.31 -1.67
N SER A 29 8.30 6.63 -0.40
CA SER A 29 8.83 7.85 0.24
C SER A 29 10.35 7.95 0.11
N LYS A 30 11.07 6.86 0.40
CA LYS A 30 12.54 6.81 0.28
C LYS A 30 13.00 7.08 -1.16
N ALA A 31 12.33 6.50 -2.16
CA ALA A 31 12.66 6.75 -3.56
C ALA A 31 12.42 8.22 -3.95
N GLN A 32 11.30 8.81 -3.53
CA GLN A 32 11.00 10.22 -3.78
C GLN A 32 12.01 11.16 -3.10
N PHE A 33 12.41 10.86 -1.87
CA PHE A 33 13.43 11.66 -1.18
C PHE A 33 14.76 11.66 -1.93
N GLN A 34 15.18 10.52 -2.49
CA GLN A 34 16.40 10.45 -3.30
C GLN A 34 16.29 11.26 -4.60
N ASN A 35 15.12 11.26 -5.24
CA ASN A 35 14.88 12.00 -6.49
C ASN A 35 14.79 13.51 -6.27
N LEU A 36 14.24 13.95 -5.13
CA LEU A 36 13.92 15.35 -4.86
C LEU A 36 15.00 16.09 -4.04
N LYS A 37 15.93 15.39 -3.37
CA LYS A 37 16.97 15.99 -2.50
C LYS A 37 17.85 17.05 -3.15
N SER A 38 18.02 17.01 -4.48
CA SER A 38 18.81 18.01 -5.21
C SER A 38 18.09 19.35 -5.31
N LYS A 39 16.75 19.35 -5.41
CA LYS A 39 15.92 20.54 -5.61
C LYS A 39 15.27 21.05 -4.31
N TYR A 40 14.86 20.14 -3.42
CA TYR A 40 14.07 20.46 -2.23
C TYR A 40 14.78 20.07 -0.93
N GLN A 41 14.45 20.78 0.14
CA GLN A 41 14.62 20.27 1.51
C GLN A 41 13.33 19.53 1.88
N ILE A 42 13.42 18.34 2.46
CA ILE A 42 12.25 17.53 2.83
C ILE A 42 12.28 17.30 4.33
N ILE A 43 11.19 17.71 4.98
CA ILE A 43 10.95 17.45 6.40
C ILE A 43 9.81 16.44 6.47
N ARG A 44 10.09 15.26 7.02
CA ARG A 44 9.12 14.18 7.16
C ARG A 44 8.46 14.27 8.54
N VAL A 45 7.14 14.24 8.58
CA VAL A 45 6.34 14.17 9.81
C VAL A 45 5.68 12.80 9.84
N GLN A 46 5.93 12.05 10.91
CA GLN A 46 5.33 10.73 11.12
C GLN A 46 4.70 10.65 12.49
N PHE A 47 3.63 9.89 12.62
CA PHE A 47 3.11 9.48 13.92
C PHE A 47 3.54 8.04 14.22
N TRP A 48 4.14 7.83 15.39
CA TRP A 48 4.64 6.53 15.83
C TRP A 48 3.69 5.96 16.88
N HIS A 49 2.80 5.06 16.44
CA HIS A 49 1.75 4.46 17.29
C HIS A 49 2.28 3.77 18.56
N ASN A 50 3.47 3.19 18.50
CA ASN A 50 4.12 2.51 19.63
C ASN A 50 4.59 3.48 20.73
N THR A 51 4.93 4.72 20.37
CA THR A 51 5.32 5.76 21.34
C THR A 51 4.22 6.78 21.58
N ASN A 52 3.17 6.79 20.76
CA ASN A 52 2.11 7.80 20.73
C ASN A 52 2.66 9.22 20.51
N MET A 53 3.71 9.35 19.69
CA MET A 53 4.41 10.61 19.45
C MET A 53 4.50 10.92 17.95
N PHE A 54 4.44 12.20 17.61
CA PHE A 54 4.91 12.73 16.35
C PHE A 54 6.43 12.80 16.33
N HIS A 55 7.01 12.38 15.22
CA HIS A 55 8.43 12.46 14.92
C HIS A 55 8.60 13.33 13.68
N VAL A 56 9.37 14.41 13.82
CA VAL A 56 9.73 15.28 12.70
C VAL A 56 11.19 15.06 12.37
N THR A 57 11.48 14.64 11.15
CA THR A 57 12.81 14.19 10.71
C THR A 57 13.26 14.95 9.48
N ASP A 58 14.52 15.40 9.48
CA ASP A 58 15.19 15.85 8.27
C ASP A 58 15.70 14.65 7.48
N THR A 59 15.18 14.44 6.26
CA THR A 59 15.49 13.24 5.48
C THR A 59 16.91 13.22 4.91
N ARG A 60 17.67 14.33 5.02
CA ARG A 60 19.06 14.42 4.50
C ARG A 60 20.04 13.61 5.34
N ASN A 61 19.87 13.66 6.66
CA ASN A 61 20.73 13.01 7.65
C ASN A 61 19.95 12.05 8.56
N ASN A 62 18.65 11.88 8.33
CA ASN A 62 17.74 11.12 9.18
C ASN A 62 17.77 11.58 10.65
N HIS A 63 18.04 12.87 10.89
CA HIS A 63 18.05 13.43 12.23
C HIS A 63 16.63 13.75 12.68
N ILE A 64 16.21 13.14 13.79
CA ILE A 64 14.95 13.49 14.46
C ILE A 64 15.15 14.85 15.13
N MET A 65 14.34 15.81 14.69
CA MET A 65 14.40 17.20 15.11
C MET A 65 13.41 17.49 16.23
N ILE A 66 12.24 16.85 16.16
CA ILE A 66 11.16 16.98 17.14
C ILE A 66 10.60 15.60 17.45
N GLN A 67 10.36 15.39 18.73
CA GLN A 67 9.47 14.35 19.26
C GLN A 67 8.44 15.06 20.12
N SER A 68 7.17 14.98 19.75
CA SER A 68 6.10 15.68 20.45
C SER A 68 4.83 14.85 20.44
N ASP A 69 4.05 14.92 21.50
CA ASP A 69 2.67 14.41 21.57
C ASP A 69 1.66 15.42 20.98
N SER A 70 2.12 16.62 20.58
CA SER A 70 1.27 17.71 20.15
C SER A 70 1.66 18.29 18.79
N LEU A 71 0.67 18.42 17.90
CA LEU A 71 0.84 19.10 16.62
C LEU A 71 1.20 20.59 16.77
N ASN A 72 0.83 21.24 17.88
CA ASN A 72 1.08 22.68 18.08
C ASN A 72 2.57 23.01 18.03
N GLN A 73 3.43 22.16 18.62
CA GLN A 73 4.88 22.34 18.58
C GLN A 73 5.43 22.25 17.14
N ILE A 74 4.81 21.42 16.30
CA ILE A 74 5.17 21.28 14.89
C ILE A 74 4.68 22.51 14.11
N THR A 75 3.46 22.98 14.36
CA THR A 75 2.87 24.17 13.75
C THR A 75 3.71 25.43 13.97
N GLU A 76 4.14 25.69 15.21
CA GLU A 76 5.02 26.83 15.54
C GLU A 76 6.28 26.87 14.67
N GLN A 77 6.82 25.69 14.34
CA GLN A 77 8.03 25.57 13.57
C GLN A 77 7.75 25.72 12.07
N CYS A 78 6.63 25.18 11.59
CA CYS A 78 6.17 25.35 10.21
C CYS A 78 5.98 26.82 9.82
N HIS A 79 5.52 27.69 10.75
CA HIS A 79 5.36 29.13 10.49
C HIS A 79 6.66 29.83 10.06
N ASN A 80 7.80 29.38 10.57
CA ASN A 80 9.10 29.98 10.25
C ASN A 80 9.75 29.39 8.99
N MET A 81 9.13 28.39 8.35
CA MET A 81 9.67 27.71 7.18
C MET A 81 9.06 28.26 5.88
N LYS A 82 9.82 28.23 4.79
CA LYS A 82 9.28 28.48 3.43
C LYS A 82 8.74 27.18 2.84
N ILE A 83 7.56 26.76 3.30
CA ILE A 83 6.89 25.55 2.80
C ILE A 83 6.31 25.85 1.41
N SER A 84 6.77 25.10 0.42
CA SER A 84 6.30 25.20 -0.96
C SER A 84 5.23 24.16 -1.29
N GLU A 85 5.33 22.99 -0.67
CA GLU A 85 4.42 21.87 -0.88
C GLU A 85 4.24 21.07 0.41
N ILE A 86 3.01 20.59 0.64
CA ILE A 86 2.68 19.59 1.64
C ILE A 86 2.25 18.34 0.89
N VAL A 87 2.96 17.24 1.12
CA VAL A 87 2.57 15.93 0.59
C VAL A 87 1.91 15.14 1.71
N VAL A 88 0.62 14.87 1.55
CA VAL A 88 -0.11 13.91 2.41
C VAL A 88 0.07 12.54 1.79
N ASN A 89 1.09 11.82 2.26
CA ASN A 89 1.48 10.54 1.70
C ASN A 89 0.59 9.42 2.23
N ASN A 90 0.53 9.25 3.55
CA ASN A 90 -0.30 8.21 4.16
C ASN A 90 -0.55 8.53 5.64
N LEU A 91 -1.80 8.36 6.10
CA LEU A 91 -2.23 8.66 7.47
C LEU A 91 -2.64 7.39 8.26
N VAL A 92 -2.44 6.19 7.71
CA VAL A 92 -2.76 4.94 8.40
C VAL A 92 -1.90 4.80 9.67
N GLY A 93 -2.54 4.46 10.79
CA GLY A 93 -1.86 4.34 12.09
C GLY A 93 -1.69 5.65 12.86
N TYR A 94 -2.16 6.79 12.34
CA TYR A 94 -2.30 8.00 13.14
C TYR A 94 -3.45 7.84 14.13
N ASN A 95 -3.26 8.28 15.39
CA ASN A 95 -4.30 8.19 16.41
C ASN A 95 -5.57 8.96 16.02
N ASP A 96 -5.39 10.14 15.43
CA ASP A 96 -6.45 10.91 14.79
C ASP A 96 -6.00 11.37 13.40
N SER A 97 -6.44 10.67 12.35
CA SER A 97 -6.15 11.08 10.98
C SER A 97 -6.89 12.35 10.55
N LEU A 98 -8.06 12.65 11.14
CA LEU A 98 -8.86 13.83 10.77
C LEU A 98 -8.26 15.11 11.32
N GLU A 99 -7.68 15.06 12.51
CA GLU A 99 -6.88 16.15 13.08
C GLU A 99 -5.76 16.56 12.11
N ILE A 100 -5.10 15.60 11.47
CA ILE A 100 -4.06 15.88 10.48
C ILE A 100 -4.62 16.56 9.23
N LEU A 101 -5.80 16.16 8.74
CA LEU A 101 -6.44 16.84 7.60
C LEU A 101 -6.76 18.30 7.94
N GLN A 102 -7.26 18.57 9.15
CA GLN A 102 -7.52 19.93 9.63
C GLN A 102 -6.22 20.72 9.80
N TRP A 103 -5.17 20.09 10.31
CA TRP A 103 -3.85 20.69 10.46
C TRP A 103 -3.24 21.09 9.12
N VAL A 104 -3.30 20.22 8.10
CA VAL A 104 -2.85 20.53 6.74
C VAL A 104 -3.66 21.68 6.15
N LYS A 105 -5.00 21.67 6.34
CA LYS A 105 -5.87 22.77 5.93
C LYS A 105 -5.48 24.08 6.63
N HIS A 106 -5.17 24.04 7.93
CA HIS A 106 -4.73 25.20 8.69
C HIS A 106 -3.43 25.77 8.11
N ILE A 107 -2.40 24.94 7.93
CA ILE A 107 -1.12 25.39 7.34
C ILE A 107 -1.35 25.99 5.96
N LYS A 108 -2.15 25.35 5.08
CA LYS A 108 -2.43 25.87 3.74
C LYS A 108 -2.97 27.31 3.77
N HIS A 109 -3.87 27.61 4.70
CA HIS A 109 -4.53 28.92 4.77
C HIS A 109 -3.73 29.99 5.54
N THR A 110 -2.95 29.61 6.56
CA THR A 110 -2.23 30.57 7.40
C THR A 110 -0.81 30.85 6.94
N HIS A 111 -0.25 29.99 6.09
CA HIS A 111 1.11 30.17 5.59
C HIS A 111 1.17 31.23 4.48
N LYS A 112 2.13 32.15 4.57
CA LYS A 112 2.22 33.36 3.72
C LYS A 112 2.16 33.09 2.21
N ASN A 113 2.69 31.94 1.76
CA ASN A 113 2.74 31.58 0.35
C ASN A 113 1.74 30.49 -0.06
N ALA A 114 0.80 30.12 0.81
CA ALA A 114 -0.19 29.06 0.61
C ALA A 114 0.38 27.81 -0.10
N PRO A 115 1.03 26.88 0.62
CA PRO A 115 1.70 25.74 -0.01
C PRO A 115 0.72 24.91 -0.84
N ARG A 116 1.20 24.38 -1.96
CA ARG A 116 0.48 23.36 -2.72
C ARG A 116 0.30 22.11 -1.86
N VAL A 117 -0.87 21.51 -1.85
CA VAL A 117 -1.18 20.27 -1.11
C VAL A 117 -1.46 19.15 -2.09
N SER A 118 -0.66 18.09 -2.01
CA SER A 118 -0.72 16.97 -2.93
C SER A 118 -0.97 15.67 -2.15
N PHE A 119 -2.04 14.95 -2.46
CA PHE A 119 -2.40 13.69 -1.80
C PHE A 119 -1.89 12.48 -2.59
N ARG A 120 -1.43 11.44 -1.91
CA ARG A 120 -1.01 10.17 -2.54
C ARG A 120 -2.02 9.08 -2.20
N LEU A 121 -2.66 8.50 -3.21
CA LEU A 121 -3.64 7.41 -3.02
C LEU A 121 -2.92 6.06 -2.84
N HIS A 122 -2.22 5.90 -1.72
CA HIS A 122 -1.50 4.65 -1.39
C HIS A 122 -2.44 3.52 -0.97
N ASP A 123 -3.59 3.86 -0.38
CA ASP A 123 -4.64 2.94 0.03
C ASP A 123 -5.99 3.69 0.05
N PHE A 124 -7.05 3.02 0.50
CA PHE A 124 -8.40 3.57 0.52
C PHE A 124 -8.83 4.08 1.89
N GLN A 125 -7.87 4.49 2.74
CA GLN A 125 -8.17 5.12 4.04
C GLN A 125 -9.13 6.30 3.86
N CYS A 126 -8.98 7.08 2.79
CA CYS A 126 -9.88 8.19 2.46
C CYS A 126 -11.34 7.78 2.21
N ILE A 127 -11.62 6.51 1.93
CA ILE A 127 -12.96 5.96 1.74
C ILE A 127 -13.48 5.31 3.03
N CYS A 128 -12.60 4.61 3.76
CA CYS A 128 -12.90 3.88 4.99
C CYS A 128 -11.60 3.64 5.79
N PRO A 129 -11.59 3.76 7.14
CA PRO A 129 -10.41 3.44 7.95
C PRO A 129 -9.92 2.02 7.78
N SER A 130 -10.82 1.08 7.44
CA SER A 130 -10.41 -0.18 6.82
C SER A 130 -9.90 0.13 5.41
N PHE A 131 -8.66 0.62 5.34
CA PHE A 131 -7.99 1.15 4.15
C PHE A 131 -7.84 0.14 3.01
N ASN A 132 -8.07 -1.14 3.29
CA ASN A 132 -8.11 -2.24 2.33
C ASN A 132 -9.53 -2.62 1.88
N LEU A 133 -10.56 -1.96 2.42
CA LEU A 133 -11.98 -2.15 2.10
C LEU A 133 -12.47 -3.58 2.36
N ILE A 134 -11.89 -4.26 3.35
CA ILE A 134 -12.35 -5.55 3.83
C ILE A 134 -13.39 -5.33 4.94
N ASP A 135 -14.60 -5.82 4.73
CA ASP A 135 -15.70 -5.69 5.68
C ASP A 135 -15.54 -6.57 6.94
N ASN A 136 -16.52 -6.50 7.84
CA ASN A 136 -16.61 -7.29 9.07
C ASN A 136 -16.79 -8.80 8.82
N HIS A 137 -17.11 -9.21 7.60
CA HIS A 137 -17.15 -10.61 7.18
C HIS A 137 -15.85 -11.05 6.48
N GLY A 138 -14.85 -10.17 6.40
CA GLY A 138 -13.58 -10.48 5.77
C GLY A 138 -13.60 -10.45 4.23
N LYS A 139 -14.63 -9.84 3.63
CA LYS A 139 -14.77 -9.75 2.17
C LYS A 139 -14.51 -8.33 1.68
N TYR A 140 -13.95 -8.20 0.49
CA TYR A 140 -13.88 -6.89 -0.16
C TYR A 140 -15.29 -6.35 -0.44
N CYS A 141 -15.53 -5.10 0.00
CA CYS A 141 -16.86 -4.49 -0.02
C CYS A 141 -17.04 -3.42 -1.09
N GLY A 142 -16.04 -3.16 -1.94
CA GLY A 142 -16.16 -2.16 -3.01
C GLY A 142 -16.28 -0.71 -2.51
N GLY A 143 -15.87 -0.43 -1.27
CA GLY A 143 -16.12 0.88 -0.65
C GLY A 143 -17.54 1.04 -0.12
N GLY A 144 -18.30 -0.05 0.06
CA GLY A 144 -19.59 -0.02 0.75
C GLY A 144 -20.77 0.41 -0.11
N GLN A 145 -20.64 0.37 -1.44
CA GLN A 145 -21.78 0.52 -2.34
C GLN A 145 -22.79 -0.60 -2.01
N ASN A 146 -24.02 -0.23 -1.65
CA ASN A 146 -25.12 -1.14 -1.26
C ASN A 146 -24.87 -1.99 0.00
N ARG A 147 -24.08 -1.51 0.97
CA ARG A 147 -23.91 -2.16 2.27
C ARG A 147 -24.14 -1.21 3.44
N ASP A 148 -24.54 -1.75 4.57
CA ASP A 148 -24.63 -1.01 5.83
C ASP A 148 -23.23 -0.79 6.42
N CYS A 149 -22.59 0.29 6.00
CA CYS A 149 -21.27 0.67 6.49
C CYS A 149 -21.27 1.09 7.97
N GLU A 150 -22.37 1.60 8.51
CA GLU A 150 -22.44 2.01 9.91
C GLU A 150 -22.41 0.79 10.84
N THR A 151 -23.15 -0.27 10.49
CA THR A 151 -23.08 -1.54 11.22
C THR A 151 -21.70 -2.20 11.06
N CYS A 152 -21.14 -2.22 9.84
CA CYS A 152 -19.79 -2.74 9.61
C CYS A 152 -18.73 -1.98 10.42
N TRP A 153 -18.83 -0.65 10.50
CA TRP A 153 -17.90 0.22 11.23
C TRP A 153 -17.88 -0.11 12.71
N LYS A 154 -19.05 -0.29 13.33
CA LYS A 154 -19.16 -0.74 14.72
C LYS A 154 -18.37 -2.02 14.93
N HIS A 155 -18.60 -3.05 14.13
CA HIS A 155 -17.88 -4.32 14.24
C HIS A 155 -16.36 -4.21 14.05
N LYS A 156 -15.88 -3.27 13.23
CA LYS A 156 -14.43 -3.04 13.02
C LYS A 156 -13.77 -2.24 14.14
N ARG A 157 -14.53 -1.44 14.90
CA ARG A 157 -14.04 -0.67 16.05
C ARG A 157 -14.05 -1.44 17.37
N LEU A 158 -14.64 -2.65 17.41
CA LEU A 158 -15.00 -3.33 18.66
C LEU A 158 -13.85 -4.02 19.43
N SER A 159 -12.57 -3.74 19.17
CA SER A 159 -11.55 -4.11 20.13
C SER A 159 -10.45 -3.07 20.30
N ASP A 160 -10.46 -2.37 21.43
CA ASP A 160 -9.26 -1.69 21.97
C ASP A 160 -8.24 -2.69 22.54
N ILE A 161 -8.53 -3.99 22.40
CA ILE A 161 -7.81 -5.10 23.02
C ILE A 161 -6.64 -5.54 22.14
N ASN A 162 -6.75 -5.47 20.80
CA ASN A 162 -5.69 -5.91 19.90
C ASN A 162 -4.94 -4.72 19.26
N GLU A 163 -3.62 -4.88 19.09
CA GLU A 163 -2.76 -3.85 18.48
C GLU A 163 -3.10 -3.56 17.00
N ALA A 164 -3.73 -4.52 16.31
CA ALA A 164 -4.09 -4.35 14.89
C ALA A 164 -5.22 -3.34 14.69
N ASP A 165 -6.13 -3.21 15.65
CA ASP A 165 -7.26 -2.28 15.63
C ASP A 165 -6.83 -0.85 15.97
N LYS A 166 -5.74 -0.66 16.74
CA LYS A 166 -5.17 0.67 17.00
C LYS A 166 -4.75 1.39 15.72
N ILE A 167 -4.34 0.64 14.69
CA ILE A 167 -3.96 1.20 13.39
C ILE A 167 -5.17 1.73 12.61
N LEU A 168 -6.37 1.23 12.93
CA LEU A 168 -7.64 1.64 12.32
C LEU A 168 -8.31 2.81 13.05
N LYS A 169 -7.68 3.34 14.12
CA LYS A 169 -8.17 4.53 14.81
C LYS A 169 -8.31 5.69 13.83
N SER A 170 -9.39 6.41 14.04
CA SER A 170 -9.86 7.50 13.20
C SER A 170 -10.46 8.55 14.12
N GLY A 171 -10.28 9.83 13.83
CA GLY A 171 -10.94 10.90 14.60
C GLY A 171 -12.45 11.04 14.37
N ALA A 172 -13.12 10.00 13.86
CA ALA A 172 -14.55 10.01 13.55
C ALA A 172 -15.24 8.84 14.23
N ASP A 173 -16.46 9.01 14.73
CA ASP A 173 -17.23 7.90 15.31
C ASP A 173 -18.18 7.21 14.32
N LYS A 174 -18.38 7.83 13.15
CA LYS A 174 -19.26 7.35 12.08
C LYS A 174 -18.58 7.40 10.72
N ILE A 175 -18.97 6.51 9.82
CA ILE A 175 -18.43 6.49 8.44
C ILE A 175 -18.88 7.72 7.66
N CYS A 176 -20.08 8.28 7.95
CA CYS A 176 -20.55 9.50 7.29
C CYS A 176 -19.63 10.70 7.59
N ASP A 177 -19.24 10.87 8.86
CA ASP A 177 -18.37 11.96 9.30
C ASP A 177 -16.98 11.80 8.70
N TRP A 178 -16.46 10.57 8.72
CA TRP A 178 -15.19 10.24 8.07
C TRP A 178 -15.15 10.64 6.60
N ARG A 179 -16.14 10.20 5.81
CA ARG A 179 -16.23 10.50 4.38
C ARG A 179 -16.48 11.97 4.12
N CYS A 180 -17.24 12.66 4.97
CA CYS A 180 -17.47 14.09 4.87
C CYS A 180 -16.16 14.89 5.02
N GLN A 181 -15.37 14.56 6.03
CA GLN A 181 -14.09 15.24 6.29
C GLN A 181 -13.06 14.96 5.20
N TRP A 182 -12.96 13.71 4.73
CA TRP A 182 -12.11 13.35 3.60
C TRP A 182 -12.56 14.04 2.31
N ARG A 183 -13.87 14.06 2.00
CA ARG A 183 -14.41 14.79 0.84
C ARG A 183 -14.01 16.27 0.90
N ASN A 184 -14.27 16.93 2.02
CA ASN A 184 -13.89 18.34 2.20
C ASN A 184 -12.38 18.57 2.05
N PHE A 185 -11.53 17.68 2.56
CA PHE A 185 -10.08 17.77 2.34
C PHE A 185 -9.73 17.62 0.85
N LEU A 186 -10.25 16.62 0.16
CA LEU A 186 -9.93 16.38 -1.25
C LEU A 186 -10.48 17.47 -2.17
N ASP A 187 -11.69 17.99 -1.90
CA ASP A 187 -12.34 19.02 -2.70
C ASP A 187 -11.75 20.41 -2.45
N ASN A 188 -11.47 20.77 -1.20
CA ASN A 188 -11.16 22.16 -0.83
C ASN A 188 -9.71 22.39 -0.38
N THR A 189 -8.99 21.33 0.02
CA THR A 189 -7.61 21.45 0.54
C THR A 189 -6.59 20.89 -0.43
N ALA A 190 -6.80 19.69 -0.98
CA ALA A 190 -5.87 19.08 -1.94
C ALA A 190 -5.96 19.79 -3.31
N ASP A 191 -4.81 20.15 -3.87
CA ASP A 191 -4.70 20.72 -5.22
C ASP A 191 -4.62 19.61 -6.27
N ASP A 192 -4.03 18.47 -5.92
CA ASP A 192 -3.97 17.29 -6.78
C ASP A 192 -3.91 15.99 -5.98
N ILE A 193 -4.25 14.91 -6.67
CA ILE A 193 -4.23 13.55 -6.16
C ILE A 193 -3.37 12.73 -7.11
N ILE A 194 -2.34 12.07 -6.59
CA ILE A 194 -1.57 11.10 -7.36
C ILE A 194 -2.10 9.70 -7.07
N ALA A 195 -2.67 9.06 -8.08
CA ALA A 195 -3.04 7.66 -8.09
C ALA A 195 -1.97 6.83 -8.81
N PHE A 196 -1.89 5.54 -8.48
CA PHE A 196 -0.84 4.65 -9.01
C PHE A 196 -1.36 3.60 -10.00
N SER A 197 -2.68 3.60 -10.22
CA SER A 197 -3.41 2.74 -11.15
C SER A 197 -4.74 3.36 -11.53
N GLU A 198 -5.26 3.03 -12.71
CA GLU A 198 -6.60 3.41 -13.17
C GLU A 198 -7.66 2.87 -12.21
N SER A 199 -7.47 1.65 -11.70
CA SER A 199 -8.42 0.99 -10.79
C SER A 199 -8.59 1.78 -9.50
N SER A 200 -7.48 2.26 -8.94
CA SER A 200 -7.53 3.10 -7.74
C SER A 200 -8.20 4.45 -8.00
N ALA A 201 -7.93 5.08 -9.14
CA ALA A 201 -8.55 6.34 -9.55
C ALA A 201 -10.06 6.20 -9.79
N ASN A 202 -10.47 5.13 -10.49
CA ASN A 202 -11.86 4.80 -10.77
C ASN A 202 -12.64 4.51 -9.49
N LEU A 203 -12.05 3.73 -8.56
CA LEU A 203 -12.68 3.46 -7.27
C LEU A 203 -12.84 4.75 -6.45
N LEU A 204 -11.81 5.60 -6.40
CA LEU A 204 -11.89 6.89 -5.72
C LEU A 204 -13.00 7.77 -6.33
N THR A 205 -13.03 7.88 -7.65
CA THR A 205 -14.01 8.71 -8.40
C THR A 205 -15.44 8.20 -8.23
N SER A 206 -15.64 6.88 -8.09
CA SER A 206 -16.96 6.31 -7.82
C SER A 206 -17.55 6.76 -6.47
N ILE A 207 -16.70 7.14 -5.50
CA ILE A 207 -17.09 7.60 -4.17
C ILE A 207 -17.06 9.14 -4.07
N TYR A 208 -16.07 9.76 -4.71
CA TYR A 208 -15.85 11.21 -4.73
C TYR A 208 -15.77 11.72 -6.19
N PRO A 209 -16.90 11.82 -6.92
CA PRO A 209 -16.86 12.19 -8.34
C PRO A 209 -16.26 13.58 -8.61
N THR A 210 -16.40 14.49 -7.66
CA THR A 210 -15.93 15.88 -7.74
C THR A 210 -14.41 15.99 -7.87
N VAL A 211 -13.65 14.99 -7.41
CA VAL A 211 -12.19 15.07 -7.40
C VAL A 211 -11.54 14.56 -8.71
N ALA A 212 -12.32 14.05 -9.66
CA ALA A 212 -11.80 13.42 -10.88
C ALA A 212 -10.79 14.29 -11.64
N HIS A 213 -11.08 15.59 -11.76
CA HIS A 213 -10.22 16.57 -12.44
C HIS A 213 -8.88 16.86 -11.73
N LYS A 214 -8.72 16.41 -10.48
CA LYS A 214 -7.49 16.55 -9.69
C LYS A 214 -6.60 15.31 -9.73
N ILE A 215 -7.09 14.20 -10.27
CA ILE A 215 -6.39 12.93 -10.25
C ILE A 215 -5.38 12.88 -11.40
N ASN A 216 -4.12 12.64 -11.04
CA ASN A 216 -3.04 12.33 -11.96
C ASN A 216 -2.58 10.89 -11.71
N ILE A 217 -2.60 10.06 -12.75
CA ILE A 217 -2.18 8.66 -12.64
C ILE A 217 -0.69 8.60 -12.98
N ILE A 218 0.13 8.34 -11.96
CA ILE A 218 1.59 8.25 -12.08
C ILE A 218 2.03 6.91 -11.50
N PRO A 219 2.03 5.82 -12.30
CA PRO A 219 2.50 4.52 -11.85
C PRO A 219 3.96 4.60 -11.38
N HIS A 220 4.33 3.86 -10.33
CA HIS A 220 5.76 3.76 -9.99
C HIS A 220 6.54 2.97 -11.03
N THR A 221 7.76 3.43 -11.27
CA THR A 221 8.76 2.69 -12.04
C THR A 221 9.35 1.58 -11.16
N VAL A 222 9.37 0.35 -11.68
CA VAL A 222 10.05 -0.78 -11.04
C VAL A 222 11.39 -0.99 -11.74
N LYS A 223 12.40 -1.40 -10.95
CA LYS A 223 13.71 -1.74 -11.49
C LYS A 223 13.59 -2.96 -12.38
N SER A 224 14.34 -2.99 -13.48
CA SER A 224 14.50 -4.20 -14.27
C SER A 224 15.26 -5.24 -13.47
N TYR A 225 14.79 -6.49 -13.53
CA TYR A 225 15.47 -7.64 -12.96
C TYR A 225 16.01 -8.54 -14.08
N PRO A 226 17.13 -9.26 -13.85
CA PRO A 226 17.52 -10.33 -14.76
C PRO A 226 16.51 -11.48 -14.66
N TYR A 227 16.34 -12.18 -15.77
CA TYR A 227 15.52 -13.39 -15.85
C TYR A 227 16.15 -14.50 -14.99
N PRO A 228 15.39 -15.17 -14.12
CA PRO A 228 15.90 -16.30 -13.35
C PRO A 228 16.20 -17.48 -14.28
N LYS A 229 17.32 -18.18 -14.06
CA LYS A 229 17.72 -19.33 -14.87
C LYS A 229 17.08 -20.60 -14.32
N ILE A 230 15.82 -20.82 -14.64
CA ILE A 230 15.07 -22.01 -14.21
C ILE A 230 15.42 -23.18 -15.13
N LYS A 231 15.85 -24.30 -14.55
CA LYS A 231 16.14 -25.52 -15.32
C LYS A 231 14.83 -26.28 -15.57
N PRO A 232 14.71 -27.06 -16.66
CA PRO A 232 13.56 -27.95 -16.83
C PRO A 232 13.36 -28.87 -15.62
N HIS A 233 12.11 -29.02 -15.20
CA HIS A 233 11.69 -29.91 -14.11
C HIS A 233 10.19 -30.27 -14.27
N ASP A 234 9.78 -31.37 -13.65
CA ASP A 234 8.42 -31.93 -13.82
C ASP A 234 7.37 -31.36 -12.87
N GLU A 235 7.80 -30.62 -11.84
CA GLU A 235 6.92 -29.97 -10.86
C GLU A 235 6.27 -28.68 -11.39
N ILE A 236 5.24 -28.21 -10.67
CA ILE A 236 4.68 -26.87 -10.75
C ILE A 236 4.87 -26.17 -9.41
N ASN A 237 5.76 -25.19 -9.38
CA ASN A 237 6.12 -24.39 -8.21
C ASN A 237 5.43 -23.02 -8.29
N ILE A 238 4.38 -22.85 -7.49
CA ILE A 238 3.60 -21.62 -7.37
C ILE A 238 4.25 -20.75 -6.28
N ILE A 239 4.75 -19.59 -6.67
CA ILE A 239 5.36 -18.63 -5.74
C ILE A 239 4.32 -17.61 -5.29
N VAL A 240 4.07 -17.51 -3.99
CA VAL A 240 3.25 -16.44 -3.42
C VAL A 240 4.19 -15.37 -2.87
N LEU A 241 4.12 -14.16 -3.44
CA LEU A 241 5.15 -13.13 -3.22
C LEU A 241 4.70 -12.04 -2.23
N GLY A 242 5.50 -11.81 -1.19
CA GLY A 242 5.36 -10.72 -0.22
C GLY A 242 4.92 -11.15 1.18
N ASN A 243 4.59 -10.17 2.02
CA ASN A 243 4.05 -10.42 3.37
C ASN A 243 2.55 -10.74 3.26
N ILE A 244 2.17 -12.00 3.44
CA ILE A 244 0.81 -12.52 3.23
C ILE A 244 0.01 -12.41 4.53
N SER A 245 -0.60 -11.25 4.72
CA SER A 245 -1.63 -11.02 5.73
C SER A 245 -3.01 -11.46 5.23
N TYR A 246 -4.03 -11.34 6.08
CA TYR A 246 -5.42 -11.60 5.71
C TYR A 246 -5.86 -10.92 4.39
N PRO A 247 -5.77 -9.59 4.21
CA PRO A 247 -6.16 -8.93 2.96
C PRO A 247 -5.28 -9.34 1.77
N LYS A 248 -4.06 -9.84 2.03
CA LYS A 248 -3.17 -10.38 1.00
C LYS A 248 -3.42 -11.87 0.68
N GLY A 249 -4.51 -12.43 1.19
CA GLY A 249 -4.98 -13.77 0.81
C GLY A 249 -4.48 -14.90 1.68
N ALA A 250 -4.05 -14.67 2.92
CA ALA A 250 -3.58 -15.75 3.80
C ALA A 250 -4.58 -16.93 3.89
N ASN A 251 -5.88 -16.64 3.99
CA ASN A 251 -6.91 -17.68 4.02
C ASN A 251 -7.11 -18.40 2.67
N VAL A 252 -6.91 -17.70 1.55
CA VAL A 252 -6.91 -18.30 0.21
C VAL A 252 -5.79 -19.34 0.13
N ILE A 253 -4.58 -18.97 0.55
CA ILE A 253 -3.42 -19.86 0.53
C ILE A 253 -3.64 -21.07 1.45
N LYS A 254 -4.23 -20.87 2.64
CA LYS A 254 -4.58 -21.98 3.55
C LYS A 254 -5.56 -22.97 2.92
N GLN A 255 -6.58 -22.48 2.20
CA GLN A 255 -7.54 -23.34 1.50
C GLN A 255 -6.90 -24.06 0.30
N MET A 256 -6.03 -23.39 -0.46
CA MET A 256 -5.26 -24.04 -1.51
C MET A 256 -4.35 -25.13 -0.94
N ALA A 257 -3.70 -24.86 0.21
CA ALA A 257 -2.85 -25.83 0.90
C ALA A 257 -3.61 -27.10 1.30
N SER A 258 -4.84 -26.98 1.79
CA SER A 258 -5.67 -28.16 2.11
C SER A 258 -6.03 -29.00 0.88
N GLU A 259 -5.94 -28.44 -0.32
CA GLU A 259 -6.31 -29.09 -1.58
C GLU A 259 -5.11 -29.62 -2.36
N LEU A 260 -3.88 -29.27 -1.94
CA LEU A 260 -2.64 -29.67 -2.65
C LEU A 260 -2.49 -31.18 -2.79
N HIS A 261 -2.97 -31.97 -1.83
CA HIS A 261 -2.92 -33.44 -1.87
C HIS A 261 -3.67 -34.06 -3.08
N LYS A 262 -4.53 -33.29 -3.75
CA LYS A 262 -5.27 -33.71 -4.95
C LYS A 262 -4.43 -33.61 -6.23
N TYR A 263 -3.25 -32.98 -6.17
CA TYR A 263 -2.39 -32.73 -7.31
C TYR A 263 -1.02 -33.35 -7.09
N GLN A 264 -0.50 -34.04 -8.11
CA GLN A 264 0.88 -34.55 -8.08
C GLN A 264 1.85 -33.46 -8.50
N ASN A 265 3.00 -33.39 -7.83
CA ASN A 265 4.12 -32.52 -8.18
C ASN A 265 3.76 -31.02 -8.22
N VAL A 266 2.90 -30.56 -7.30
CA VAL A 266 2.55 -29.13 -7.17
C VAL A 266 3.00 -28.63 -5.80
N ASN A 267 3.79 -27.57 -5.80
CA ASN A 267 4.30 -26.95 -4.58
C ASN A 267 3.84 -25.48 -4.51
N ILE A 268 3.59 -25.00 -3.30
CA ILE A 268 3.40 -23.57 -3.03
C ILE A 268 4.53 -23.11 -2.11
N VAL A 269 5.22 -22.05 -2.53
CA VAL A 269 6.28 -21.41 -1.75
C VAL A 269 5.93 -19.96 -1.51
N VAL A 270 5.87 -19.54 -0.25
CA VAL A 270 5.73 -18.13 0.12
C VAL A 270 7.11 -17.50 0.16
N VAL A 271 7.38 -16.59 -0.78
CA VAL A 271 8.58 -15.74 -0.76
C VAL A 271 8.23 -14.44 -0.04
N GLY A 272 8.46 -14.43 1.27
CA GLY A 272 8.05 -13.39 2.19
C GLY A 272 7.61 -13.97 3.52
N LYS A 273 6.78 -13.23 4.28
CA LYS A 273 6.26 -13.67 5.57
C LYS A 273 4.81 -14.12 5.44
N MET A 274 4.45 -15.24 6.04
CA MET A 274 3.06 -15.63 6.28
C MET A 274 2.98 -16.21 7.70
N PRO A 275 2.56 -15.41 8.69
CA PRO A 275 2.24 -15.95 10.01
C PRO A 275 1.19 -17.06 9.88
N ASP A 276 1.35 -18.13 10.66
CA ASP A 276 0.43 -19.28 10.69
C ASP A 276 0.29 -20.00 9.33
N ALA A 277 1.39 -20.11 8.57
CA ALA A 277 1.42 -20.91 7.36
C ALA A 277 1.18 -22.41 7.66
N PRO A 278 0.40 -23.13 6.83
CA PRO A 278 0.28 -24.58 6.93
C PRO A 278 1.63 -25.29 6.78
N GLU A 279 1.80 -26.45 7.41
CA GLU A 279 3.07 -27.21 7.39
C GLU A 279 3.51 -27.63 5.97
N ASN A 280 2.54 -27.85 5.07
CA ASN A 280 2.80 -28.21 3.68
C ASN A 280 3.08 -26.99 2.77
N ILE A 281 3.27 -25.80 3.34
CA ILE A 281 3.64 -24.57 2.62
C ILE A 281 5.02 -24.12 3.09
N LEU A 282 5.97 -24.06 2.15
CA LEU A 282 7.31 -23.55 2.46
C LEU A 282 7.29 -22.02 2.55
N VAL A 283 7.78 -21.48 3.66
CA VAL A 283 7.94 -20.02 3.85
C VAL A 283 9.42 -19.66 3.81
N HIS A 284 9.82 -18.88 2.81
CA HIS A 284 11.20 -18.39 2.67
C HIS A 284 11.58 -17.38 3.75
N GLY A 285 10.65 -16.50 4.14
CA GLY A 285 10.90 -15.38 5.03
C GLY A 285 11.23 -14.07 4.29
N SER A 286 11.68 -13.07 5.06
CA SER A 286 12.07 -11.76 4.52
C SER A 286 13.22 -11.88 3.53
N TYR A 287 13.20 -11.08 2.46
CA TYR A 287 14.25 -11.06 1.46
C TYR A 287 14.65 -9.64 1.11
N ASN A 288 15.87 -9.48 0.59
CA ASN A 288 16.28 -8.26 -0.10
C ASN A 288 15.79 -8.36 -1.56
N PRO A 289 15.03 -7.38 -2.09
CA PRO A 289 14.57 -7.41 -3.47
C PRO A 289 15.67 -7.64 -4.49
N LYS A 290 16.92 -7.26 -4.24
CA LYS A 290 18.07 -7.53 -5.14
C LYS A 290 18.35 -9.02 -5.36
N HIS A 291 17.96 -9.88 -4.43
CA HIS A 291 18.18 -11.33 -4.52
C HIS A 291 16.98 -12.07 -5.11
N LEU A 292 15.91 -11.35 -5.48
CA LEU A 292 14.68 -11.96 -5.95
C LEU A 292 14.88 -12.92 -7.13
N PRO A 293 15.69 -12.61 -8.17
CA PRO A 293 15.94 -13.55 -9.26
C PRO A 293 16.56 -14.87 -8.79
N ASN A 294 17.53 -14.80 -7.87
CA ASN A 294 18.18 -15.99 -7.32
C ASN A 294 17.21 -16.81 -6.46
N ILE A 295 16.26 -16.15 -5.77
CA ILE A 295 15.23 -16.81 -4.99
C ILE A 295 14.23 -17.52 -5.91
N MET A 296 13.79 -16.87 -7.00
CA MET A 296 12.91 -17.48 -8.01
C MET A 296 13.58 -18.69 -8.65
N GLN A 297 14.87 -18.59 -8.96
CA GLN A 297 15.66 -19.72 -9.45
C GLN A 297 15.81 -20.84 -8.41
N LYS A 298 16.06 -20.51 -7.13
CA LYS A 298 16.19 -21.50 -6.05
C LYS A 298 14.95 -22.38 -5.92
N TYR A 299 13.77 -21.80 -6.12
CA TYR A 299 12.50 -22.50 -6.00
C TYR A 299 11.91 -22.95 -7.34
N ASN A 300 12.68 -22.84 -8.43
CA ASN A 300 12.24 -23.15 -9.79
C ASN A 300 10.83 -22.58 -10.09
N ALA A 301 10.67 -21.28 -9.91
CA ALA A 301 9.38 -20.60 -9.95
C ALA A 301 8.68 -20.68 -11.32
N ASP A 302 7.62 -21.48 -11.46
CA ASP A 302 6.87 -21.54 -12.72
C ASP A 302 5.86 -20.40 -12.84
N ILE A 303 5.27 -19.98 -11.72
CA ILE A 303 4.27 -18.91 -11.69
C ILE A 303 4.31 -18.15 -10.36
N VAL A 304 4.10 -16.84 -10.42
CA VAL A 304 3.87 -16.01 -9.23
C VAL A 304 2.37 -15.78 -9.06
N PHE A 305 1.82 -16.13 -7.90
CA PHE A 305 0.44 -15.86 -7.53
C PHE A 305 0.35 -14.65 -6.57
N ILE A 306 -0.30 -13.59 -7.04
CA ILE A 306 -0.63 -12.39 -6.25
C ILE A 306 -2.02 -12.61 -5.64
N SER A 307 -2.04 -13.16 -4.43
CA SER A 307 -3.24 -13.68 -3.76
C SER A 307 -4.14 -12.63 -3.09
N SER A 308 -3.90 -11.34 -3.32
CA SER A 308 -4.60 -10.26 -2.63
C SER A 308 -6.10 -10.24 -2.92
N ILE A 309 -6.90 -10.27 -1.85
CA ILE A 309 -8.37 -10.25 -1.91
C ILE A 309 -8.95 -8.83 -1.84
N TRP A 310 -8.09 -7.84 -2.08
CA TRP A 310 -8.42 -6.42 -2.10
C TRP A 310 -7.72 -5.77 -3.30
N PRO A 311 -8.24 -4.65 -3.83
CA PRO A 311 -7.65 -4.00 -4.99
C PRO A 311 -6.37 -3.26 -4.59
N GLU A 312 -5.21 -3.92 -4.66
CA GLU A 312 -3.93 -3.24 -4.42
C GLU A 312 -3.79 -2.01 -5.33
N THR A 313 -3.33 -0.88 -4.79
CA THR A 313 -3.24 0.40 -5.52
C THR A 313 -2.08 0.45 -6.52
N PHE A 314 -1.03 -0.35 -6.31
CA PHE A 314 0.15 -0.41 -7.17
C PHE A 314 0.70 -1.83 -7.37
N SER A 315 0.96 -2.57 -6.29
CA SER A 315 1.60 -3.91 -6.30
C SER A 315 3.01 -3.96 -6.91
N TYR A 316 4.02 -3.74 -6.06
CA TYR A 316 5.45 -3.93 -6.42
C TYR A 316 5.73 -5.37 -6.85
N THR A 317 5.19 -6.34 -6.13
CA THR A 317 5.39 -7.77 -6.36
C THR A 317 4.94 -8.21 -7.75
N THR A 318 3.82 -7.68 -8.24
CA THR A 318 3.35 -7.92 -9.61
C THR A 318 4.37 -7.44 -10.65
N SER A 319 4.84 -6.19 -10.54
CA SER A 319 5.82 -5.66 -11.48
C SER A 319 7.19 -6.33 -11.37
N GLU A 320 7.62 -6.70 -10.16
CA GLU A 320 8.85 -7.45 -9.96
C GLU A 320 8.79 -8.80 -10.70
N ALA A 321 7.70 -9.55 -10.55
CA ALA A 321 7.49 -10.81 -11.25
C ALA A 321 7.47 -10.64 -12.78
N MET A 322 6.72 -9.66 -13.29
CA MET A 322 6.68 -9.35 -14.73
C MET A 322 8.05 -8.96 -15.28
N SER A 323 8.82 -8.16 -14.54
CA SER A 323 10.16 -7.73 -14.98
C SER A 323 11.19 -8.86 -15.03
N MET A 324 10.93 -9.97 -14.33
CA MET A 324 11.70 -11.20 -14.41
C MET A 324 11.21 -12.16 -15.51
N GLY A 325 10.16 -11.79 -16.25
CA GLY A 325 9.56 -12.62 -17.29
C GLY A 325 8.75 -13.81 -16.77
N LEU A 326 8.42 -13.84 -15.47
CA LEU A 326 7.67 -14.95 -14.88
C LEU A 326 6.20 -14.89 -15.28
N ALA A 327 5.53 -16.04 -15.33
CA ALA A 327 4.08 -16.08 -15.36
C ALA A 327 3.51 -15.48 -14.07
N VAL A 328 2.37 -14.78 -14.17
CA VAL A 328 1.73 -14.12 -13.04
C VAL A 328 0.24 -14.40 -13.05
N ALA A 329 -0.29 -14.87 -11.93
CA ALA A 329 -1.73 -14.97 -11.68
C ALA A 329 -2.16 -13.97 -10.61
N CYS A 330 -3.33 -13.35 -10.77
CA CYS A 330 -3.97 -12.54 -9.73
C CYS A 330 -5.49 -12.54 -9.87
N TYR A 331 -6.19 -12.09 -8.84
CA TYR A 331 -7.62 -11.81 -8.94
C TYR A 331 -7.90 -10.58 -9.81
N ASN A 332 -9.07 -10.52 -10.44
CA ASN A 332 -9.53 -9.42 -11.29
C ASN A 332 -9.86 -8.15 -10.48
N MET A 333 -8.86 -7.59 -9.79
CA MET A 333 -9.02 -6.50 -8.83
C MET A 333 -7.74 -5.66 -8.76
N GLY A 334 -7.90 -4.33 -8.73
CA GLY A 334 -6.79 -3.39 -8.47
C GLY A 334 -5.72 -3.36 -9.55
N ALA A 335 -4.61 -2.72 -9.21
CA ALA A 335 -3.43 -2.59 -10.07
C ALA A 335 -2.83 -3.92 -10.57
N PRO A 336 -2.82 -5.04 -9.79
CA PRO A 336 -2.32 -6.31 -10.29
C PRO A 336 -3.02 -6.74 -11.59
N ALA A 337 -4.36 -6.74 -11.60
CA ALA A 337 -5.15 -7.15 -12.75
C ALA A 337 -4.92 -6.25 -13.96
N GLU A 338 -4.87 -4.94 -13.75
CA GLU A 338 -4.61 -3.97 -14.83
C GLU A 338 -3.26 -4.22 -15.52
N ARG A 339 -2.24 -4.55 -14.73
CA ARG A 339 -0.88 -4.78 -15.22
C ARG A 339 -0.79 -6.05 -16.04
N ILE A 340 -1.38 -7.14 -15.54
CA ILE A 340 -1.22 -8.44 -16.19
C ILE A 340 -2.23 -8.67 -17.32
N LYS A 341 -3.28 -7.84 -17.45
CA LYS A 341 -4.32 -7.98 -18.48
C LYS A 341 -3.75 -8.06 -19.91
N ASN A 342 -2.69 -7.29 -20.19
CA ASN A 342 -2.02 -7.27 -21.49
C ASN A 342 -0.65 -7.96 -21.46
N TYR A 343 -0.33 -8.68 -20.39
CA TYR A 343 0.91 -9.41 -20.26
C TYR A 343 0.73 -10.82 -20.81
N THR A 344 1.60 -11.25 -21.73
CA THR A 344 1.50 -12.55 -22.41
C THR A 344 1.48 -13.72 -21.44
N HIS A 345 2.15 -13.60 -20.29
CA HIS A 345 2.17 -14.61 -19.23
C HIS A 345 1.29 -14.21 -18.03
N GLY A 346 0.19 -13.48 -18.28
CA GLY A 346 -0.77 -13.04 -17.26
C GLY A 346 -2.05 -13.88 -17.21
N LEU A 347 -2.40 -14.38 -16.02
CA LEU A 347 -3.68 -15.03 -15.73
C LEU A 347 -4.51 -14.19 -14.76
N VAL A 348 -5.64 -13.66 -15.26
CA VAL A 348 -6.62 -12.95 -14.42
C VAL A 348 -7.71 -13.93 -13.99
N LEU A 349 -7.88 -14.10 -12.68
CA LEU A 349 -8.89 -14.95 -12.07
C LEU A 349 -10.15 -14.14 -11.75
N ASP A 350 -11.30 -14.56 -12.27
CA ASP A 350 -12.55 -13.79 -12.19
C ASP A 350 -13.09 -13.65 -10.76
N LYS A 351 -12.98 -14.71 -9.96
CA LYS A 351 -13.57 -14.81 -8.62
C LYS A 351 -12.63 -15.55 -7.68
N ILE A 352 -12.75 -15.22 -6.40
CA ILE A 352 -12.06 -15.91 -5.31
C ILE A 352 -12.78 -17.23 -5.05
N ASP A 353 -12.18 -18.31 -5.52
CA ASP A 353 -12.59 -19.70 -5.36
C ASP A 353 -11.31 -20.54 -5.27
N PRO A 354 -10.72 -20.70 -4.07
CA PRO A 354 -9.36 -21.23 -3.95
C PRO A 354 -9.14 -22.60 -4.60
N SER A 355 -10.11 -23.51 -4.52
CA SER A 355 -10.03 -24.82 -5.18
C SER A 355 -10.01 -24.71 -6.70
N LYS A 356 -10.94 -23.93 -7.28
CA LYS A 356 -10.98 -23.72 -8.74
C LYS A 356 -9.78 -22.93 -9.23
N ASN A 357 -9.37 -21.89 -8.49
CA ASN A 357 -8.25 -21.04 -8.85
C ASN A 357 -6.93 -21.79 -8.83
N LEU A 358 -6.72 -22.71 -7.87
CA LEU A 358 -5.53 -23.56 -7.84
C LEU A 358 -5.42 -24.39 -9.12
N MET A 359 -6.52 -25.01 -9.56
CA MET A 359 -6.56 -25.75 -10.82
C MET A 359 -6.21 -24.88 -12.03
N GLN A 360 -6.81 -23.68 -12.13
CA GLN A 360 -6.54 -22.73 -13.21
C GLN A 360 -5.08 -22.28 -13.24
N ILE A 361 -4.50 -21.99 -12.06
CA ILE A 361 -3.10 -21.61 -11.90
C ILE A 361 -2.18 -22.73 -12.39
N ILE A 362 -2.46 -23.98 -11.99
CA ILE A 362 -1.66 -25.14 -12.41
C ILE A 362 -1.72 -25.34 -13.93
N GLN A 363 -2.91 -25.28 -14.52
CA GLN A 363 -3.10 -25.44 -15.97
C GLN A 363 -2.36 -24.34 -16.76
N PHE A 364 -2.48 -23.10 -16.30
CA PHE A 364 -1.79 -21.99 -16.94
C PHE A 364 -0.27 -22.10 -16.83
N ALA A 365 0.26 -22.42 -15.64
CA ALA A 365 1.69 -22.62 -15.44
C ALA A 365 2.25 -23.73 -16.35
N LYS A 366 1.52 -24.84 -16.53
CA LYS A 366 1.90 -25.90 -17.48
C LYS A 366 1.97 -25.38 -18.92
N SER A 367 0.98 -24.61 -19.38
CA SER A 367 0.99 -24.06 -20.73
C SER A 367 2.19 -23.11 -20.96
N CYS A 368 2.56 -22.29 -19.98
CA CYS A 368 3.72 -21.41 -20.08
C CYS A 368 5.06 -22.18 -20.18
N LYS A 369 5.17 -23.36 -19.56
CA LYS A 369 6.37 -24.21 -19.70
C LYS A 369 6.51 -24.81 -21.10
N GLU A 370 5.38 -25.07 -21.76
CA GLU A 370 5.34 -25.66 -23.11
C GLU A 370 5.58 -24.61 -24.21
N THR A 371 5.34 -23.32 -23.92
CA THR A 371 5.58 -22.19 -24.83
C THR A 371 6.47 -21.12 -24.16
N PRO A 372 7.79 -21.34 -24.05
CA PRO A 372 8.71 -20.49 -23.28
C PRO A 372 8.91 -19.07 -23.81
#